data_AF-A0A369TLP8-F1
#
_entry.id   AF-A0A369TLP8-F1
#
_cell.length_a   1.000
_cell.length_b   1.000
_cell.length_c   1.000
_cell.angle_alpha   90.00
_cell.angle_beta   90.00
_cell.angle_gamma   90.00
#
_symmetry.space_group_name_H-M   'P 1'
#
loop_
_entity.id
_entity.type
_entity.pdbx_description
1 polymer ?
#
loop_
_entity_poly.entity_id
_entity_poly.type
_entity_poly.pdbx_seq_one_letter_code
_entity_poly.pdbx_strand_id
1 'polypeptide(L)'
;MTTIKQTGLLAGLRSGTAVIALTLGAGIAAADGTPECNIGAGTNSTECGVNTTADGDFSVAVGDQATTDATSTDGVAIGSEAATTGPSTTAIGGETVAAGPGATAIGWQSAATAERAQAFGHLATAQGERSLAVGENADAQSDLSTAIGNEAIANGTDALAIGDTASATGPSTTSVGGESVTNGPGATAIGWQSAATAERAQAFGHLATAQGERSLAVGENADAQSDLSTAIGNEAIANGTDALAIG
;
A
#
# COMPACT_ATOMS: atom_id res chain seq x y z
N MET A 1 37.02 49.09 -79.68
CA MET A 1 36.57 50.17 -78.77
C MET A 1 35.05 50.12 -78.83
N THR A 2 34.45 49.36 -77.92
CA THR A 2 33.19 48.63 -78.19
C THR A 2 32.35 48.73 -76.90
N THR A 3 31.38 49.67 -76.83
CA THR A 3 29.90 49.48 -76.80
C THR A 3 29.35 48.86 -75.48
N ILE A 4 28.18 49.16 -74.85
CA ILE A 4 26.87 49.77 -75.22
C ILE A 4 26.03 50.03 -73.93
N LYS A 5 25.16 51.07 -73.96
CA LYS A 5 23.83 51.37 -73.30
C LYS A 5 23.53 51.33 -71.77
N GLN A 6 22.72 52.33 -71.35
CA GLN A 6 21.82 52.44 -70.17
C GLN A 6 20.74 51.32 -70.14
N THR A 7 20.04 50.94 -69.04
CA THR A 7 19.05 51.67 -68.20
C THR A 7 18.48 50.75 -67.08
N GLY A 8 17.98 51.36 -65.98
CA GLY A 8 16.83 50.90 -65.14
C GLY A 8 17.16 50.14 -63.84
N LEU A 9 16.39 50.12 -62.73
CA LEU A 9 15.15 50.79 -62.28
C LEU A 9 14.83 50.28 -60.83
N LEU A 10 14.12 51.08 -60.00
CA LEU A 10 13.37 50.76 -58.73
C LEU A 10 14.17 50.38 -57.45
N ALA A 11 13.74 50.66 -56.21
CA ALA A 11 12.66 51.45 -55.61
C ALA A 11 12.90 51.50 -54.08
N GLY A 12 12.41 52.54 -53.38
CA GLY A 12 12.52 52.61 -51.92
C GLY A 12 11.52 53.57 -51.27
N LEU A 13 10.52 52.96 -50.60
CA LEU A 13 9.76 53.36 -49.41
C LEU A 13 8.96 54.69 -49.37
N ARG A 14 7.65 54.54 -49.12
CA ARG A 14 6.84 55.49 -48.33
C ARG A 14 5.92 54.78 -47.33
N SER A 15 5.82 55.46 -46.18
CA SER A 15 5.06 55.27 -44.93
C SER A 15 3.56 54.94 -45.00
N GLY A 16 3.05 54.29 -43.96
CA GLY A 16 1.62 54.32 -43.57
C GLY A 16 1.35 53.56 -42.26
N THR A 17 0.74 54.24 -41.27
CA THR A 17 0.36 53.75 -39.94
C THR A 17 -0.91 52.89 -39.95
N ALA A 18 -0.99 51.87 -39.09
CA ALA A 18 -2.25 51.19 -38.73
C ALA A 18 -2.29 50.86 -37.24
N VAL A 19 -3.37 51.29 -36.59
CA VAL A 19 -3.76 50.94 -35.21
C VAL A 19 -4.16 49.48 -35.17
N ILE A 20 -3.59 48.68 -34.26
CA ILE A 20 -4.02 47.30 -34.00
C ILE A 20 -4.47 47.20 -32.54
N ALA A 21 -5.69 46.70 -32.38
CA ALA A 21 -6.41 46.54 -31.13
C ALA A 21 -5.64 45.65 -30.13
N LEU A 22 -5.66 46.08 -28.86
CA LEU A 22 -5.23 45.29 -27.72
C LEU A 22 -6.27 44.17 -27.47
N THR A 23 -5.98 42.96 -27.95
CA THR A 23 -6.54 41.75 -27.35
C THR A 23 -5.51 41.24 -26.34
N LEU A 24 -5.72 41.52 -25.06
CA LEU A 24 -5.18 40.69 -23.99
C LEU A 24 -5.83 39.31 -24.17
N GLY A 25 -5.24 38.47 -25.02
CA GLY A 25 -5.49 37.04 -24.96
C GLY A 25 -5.03 36.61 -23.59
N ALA A 26 -5.98 36.32 -22.69
CA ALA A 26 -5.72 35.37 -21.63
C ALA A 26 -5.14 34.15 -22.36
N GLY A 27 -3.84 33.91 -22.20
CA GLY A 27 -3.22 32.72 -22.75
C GLY A 27 -4.03 31.56 -22.21
N ILE A 28 -4.71 30.84 -23.10
CA ILE A 28 -5.08 29.47 -22.81
C ILE A 28 -3.78 28.79 -22.37
N ALA A 29 -3.78 28.17 -21.20
CA ALA A 29 -2.67 27.33 -20.79
C ALA A 29 -2.44 26.34 -21.94
N ALA A 30 -1.36 26.56 -22.70
CA ALA A 30 -1.01 25.69 -23.80
C ALA A 30 -0.40 24.44 -23.16
N ALA A 31 -1.09 23.30 -23.34
CA ALA A 31 -0.48 22.00 -23.15
C ALA A 31 0.77 21.90 -24.05
N ASP A 32 1.83 21.32 -23.50
CA ASP A 32 3.12 21.11 -24.17
C ASP A 32 2.97 20.23 -25.42
N GLY A 33 3.87 20.40 -26.40
CA GLY A 33 3.78 19.89 -27.75
C GLY A 33 4.20 18.43 -27.97
N THR A 34 4.42 17.65 -26.91
CA THR A 34 4.41 16.17 -26.99
C THR A 34 3.04 15.69 -26.52
N PRO A 35 2.40 14.69 -27.16
CA PRO A 35 1.21 14.08 -26.57
C PRO A 35 1.56 13.63 -25.15
N GLU A 36 0.88 14.17 -24.14
CA GLU A 36 1.11 13.80 -22.73
C GLU A 36 0.95 12.29 -22.53
N CYS A 37 0.25 11.60 -23.44
CA CYS A 37 0.22 10.16 -23.52
C CYS A 37 0.75 9.63 -24.87
N ASN A 38 1.68 8.69 -24.83
CA ASN A 38 2.35 8.01 -25.95
C ASN A 38 2.12 6.49 -25.89
N ILE A 39 2.52 5.81 -26.97
CA ILE A 39 2.69 4.35 -26.94
C ILE A 39 4.04 4.09 -26.25
N GLY A 40 4.04 3.39 -25.12
CA GLY A 40 5.26 3.02 -24.41
C GLY A 40 6.06 1.94 -25.13
N ALA A 41 7.21 1.54 -24.57
CA ALA A 41 8.06 0.52 -25.19
C ALA A 41 7.42 -0.89 -25.20
N GLY A 42 6.50 -1.16 -24.27
CA GLY A 42 5.73 -2.40 -24.22
C GLY A 42 4.66 -2.49 -25.30
N THR A 43 4.37 -3.70 -25.78
CA THR A 43 3.32 -3.95 -26.78
C THR A 43 1.95 -3.57 -26.22
N ASN A 44 1.16 -2.76 -26.92
CA ASN A 44 -0.15 -2.29 -26.46
C ASN A 44 -0.14 -1.60 -25.08
N SER A 45 0.98 -0.95 -24.73
CA SER A 45 1.10 -0.19 -23.48
C SER A 45 0.46 1.19 -23.58
N THR A 46 0.10 1.75 -22.42
CA THR A 46 -0.30 3.16 -22.26
C THR A 46 0.72 3.85 -21.37
N GLU A 47 1.36 4.88 -21.88
CA GLU A 47 2.29 5.73 -21.12
C GLU A 47 1.73 7.15 -21.12
N CYS A 48 1.62 7.78 -19.94
CA CYS A 48 1.11 9.15 -19.84
C CYS A 48 1.70 9.95 -18.67
N GLY A 49 2.53 10.96 -18.95
CA GLY A 49 3.18 11.79 -17.94
C GLY A 49 4.58 12.24 -18.35
N VAL A 50 5.28 12.91 -17.43
CA VAL A 50 6.67 13.33 -17.62
C VAL A 50 7.58 12.24 -17.06
N ASN A 51 8.65 11.88 -17.78
CA ASN A 51 9.59 10.81 -17.38
C ASN A 51 8.93 9.46 -17.04
N THR A 52 7.74 9.19 -17.60
CA THR A 52 7.05 7.91 -17.46
C THR A 52 7.75 6.81 -18.23
N THR A 53 7.61 5.57 -17.79
CA THR A 53 8.11 4.38 -18.49
C THR A 53 7.05 3.30 -18.50
N ALA A 54 6.58 2.90 -19.69
CA ALA A 54 5.68 1.74 -19.86
C ALA A 54 6.32 0.64 -20.72
N ASP A 55 7.27 -0.09 -20.13
CA ASP A 55 8.06 -1.13 -20.83
C ASP A 55 7.36 -2.51 -20.85
N GLY A 56 6.42 -2.76 -19.93
CA GLY A 56 5.68 -4.01 -19.85
C GLY A 56 4.66 -4.15 -20.98
N ASP A 57 4.51 -5.35 -21.55
CA ASP A 57 3.43 -5.63 -22.50
C ASP A 57 2.05 -5.46 -21.82
N PHE A 58 1.11 -4.83 -22.52
CA PHE A 58 -0.25 -4.50 -22.04
C PHE A 58 -0.29 -3.63 -20.77
N SER A 59 0.81 -2.96 -20.45
CA SER A 59 0.93 -2.15 -19.23
C SER A 59 0.28 -0.77 -19.33
N VAL A 60 0.06 -0.15 -18.18
CA VAL A 60 -0.41 1.23 -18.04
C VAL A 60 0.48 1.97 -17.04
N ALA A 61 1.16 3.03 -17.47
CA ALA A 61 1.92 3.93 -16.60
C ALA A 61 1.38 5.36 -16.74
N VAL A 62 0.89 5.95 -15.64
CA VAL A 62 0.30 7.30 -15.63
C VAL A 62 0.78 8.13 -14.43
N GLY A 63 1.40 9.29 -14.66
CA GLY A 63 1.91 10.20 -13.63
C GLY A 63 3.39 10.52 -13.77
N ASP A 64 3.89 11.63 -13.19
CA ASP A 64 5.33 11.96 -13.25
C ASP A 64 6.19 10.79 -12.71
N GLN A 65 7.16 10.32 -13.48
CA GLN A 65 8.03 9.20 -13.12
C GLN A 65 7.32 7.86 -12.83
N ALA A 66 6.06 7.70 -13.23
CA ALA A 66 5.38 6.40 -13.12
C ALA A 66 6.08 5.35 -13.98
N THR A 67 6.31 4.16 -13.44
CA THR A 67 7.11 3.11 -14.08
C THR A 67 6.38 1.77 -14.03
N THR A 68 6.21 1.15 -15.19
CA THR A 68 5.97 -0.29 -15.32
C THR A 68 7.14 -0.87 -16.11
N ASP A 69 8.01 -1.65 -15.46
CA ASP A 69 9.22 -2.17 -16.11
C ASP A 69 8.93 -3.27 -17.17
N ALA A 70 9.96 -3.72 -17.87
CA ALA A 70 9.84 -4.74 -18.91
C ALA A 70 9.32 -6.11 -18.41
N THR A 71 9.28 -6.34 -17.09
CA THR A 71 8.74 -7.57 -16.49
C THR A 71 7.26 -7.43 -16.09
N SER A 72 6.75 -6.21 -16.09
CA SER A 72 5.39 -5.84 -15.66
C SER A 72 4.34 -6.06 -16.75
N THR A 73 4.29 -7.25 -17.33
CA THR A 73 3.19 -7.63 -18.26
C THR A 73 1.85 -7.50 -17.53
N ASP A 74 0.86 -6.85 -18.15
CA ASP A 74 -0.43 -6.49 -17.54
C ASP A 74 -0.30 -5.63 -16.26
N GLY A 75 0.83 -4.92 -16.09
CA GLY A 75 1.08 -4.05 -14.94
C GLY A 75 0.37 -2.70 -15.04
N VAL A 76 -0.11 -2.17 -13.92
CA VAL A 76 -0.76 -0.85 -13.84
C VAL A 76 -0.05 -0.01 -12.79
N ALA A 77 0.58 1.11 -13.17
CA ALA A 77 1.15 2.12 -12.30
C ALA A 77 0.45 3.46 -12.53
N ILE A 78 -0.28 3.97 -11.53
CA ILE A 78 -1.01 5.25 -11.63
C ILE A 78 -0.69 6.12 -10.40
N GLY A 79 0.05 7.20 -10.61
CA GLY A 79 0.49 8.14 -9.59
C GLY A 79 1.92 8.63 -9.83
N SER A 80 2.29 9.77 -9.24
CA SER A 80 3.67 10.24 -9.28
C SER A 80 4.59 9.20 -8.63
N GLU A 81 5.64 8.75 -9.30
CA GLU A 81 6.58 7.74 -8.79
C GLU A 81 5.92 6.38 -8.45
N ALA A 82 4.72 6.10 -8.97
CA ALA A 82 4.14 4.76 -8.85
C ALA A 82 4.95 3.75 -9.66
N ALA A 83 5.29 2.61 -9.07
CA ALA A 83 6.18 1.62 -9.66
C ALA A 83 5.59 0.21 -9.62
N THR A 84 5.67 -0.50 -10.75
CA THR A 84 5.50 -1.95 -10.82
C THR A 84 6.73 -2.63 -11.39
N THR A 85 7.09 -3.79 -10.83
CA THR A 85 8.25 -4.60 -11.27
C THR A 85 7.95 -6.10 -11.34
N GLY A 86 6.67 -6.46 -11.43
CA GLY A 86 6.22 -7.85 -11.48
C GLY A 86 5.02 -7.98 -12.41
N PRO A 87 4.77 -9.17 -12.98
CA PRO A 87 3.65 -9.37 -13.89
C PRO A 87 2.31 -9.29 -13.14
N SER A 88 1.27 -8.83 -13.83
CA SER A 88 -0.10 -8.71 -13.34
C SER A 88 -0.23 -7.90 -12.05
N THR A 89 0.55 -6.83 -11.94
CA THR A 89 0.61 -5.95 -10.76
C THR A 89 -0.29 -4.73 -10.89
N THR A 90 -0.66 -4.14 -9.77
CA THR A 90 -1.39 -2.86 -9.73
C THR A 90 -0.85 -1.99 -8.62
N ALA A 91 -0.33 -0.81 -8.96
CA ALA A 91 0.18 0.24 -8.07
C ALA A 91 -0.62 1.53 -8.33
N ILE A 92 -1.46 1.97 -7.39
CA ILE A 92 -2.29 3.18 -7.53
C ILE A 92 -2.07 4.11 -6.34
N GLY A 93 -1.45 5.26 -6.58
CA GLY A 93 -1.06 6.24 -5.55
C GLY A 93 0.33 6.80 -5.84
N GLY A 94 0.66 7.95 -5.24
CA GLY A 94 2.02 8.48 -5.33
C GLY A 94 2.99 7.58 -4.58
N GLU A 95 4.20 7.39 -5.11
CA GLU A 95 5.29 6.61 -4.49
C GLU A 95 4.87 5.17 -4.11
N THR A 96 3.86 4.64 -4.79
CA THR A 96 3.32 3.29 -4.54
C THR A 96 4.17 2.23 -5.23
N VAL A 97 4.39 1.09 -4.59
CA VAL A 97 5.19 -0.01 -5.15
C VAL A 97 4.41 -1.32 -5.15
N ALA A 98 4.20 -1.92 -6.33
CA ALA A 98 3.72 -3.29 -6.47
C ALA A 98 4.76 -4.14 -7.23
N ALA A 99 5.55 -4.92 -6.49
CA ALA A 99 6.72 -5.62 -7.04
C ALA A 99 6.52 -7.13 -7.23
N GLY A 100 5.68 -7.75 -6.41
CA GLY A 100 5.46 -9.20 -6.48
C GLY A 100 4.52 -9.60 -7.63
N PRO A 101 4.68 -10.79 -8.24
CA PRO A 101 3.74 -11.28 -9.24
C PRO A 101 2.29 -11.30 -8.70
N GLY A 102 1.36 -10.67 -9.40
CA GLY A 102 -0.03 -10.55 -8.96
C GLY A 102 -0.25 -9.63 -7.76
N ALA A 103 0.74 -8.83 -7.36
CA ALA A 103 0.62 -7.94 -6.20
C ALA A 103 -0.23 -6.70 -6.50
N THR A 104 -0.92 -6.18 -5.49
CA THR A 104 -1.72 -4.96 -5.60
C THR A 104 -1.38 -4.02 -4.44
N ALA A 105 -0.99 -2.78 -4.74
CA ALA A 105 -0.75 -1.71 -3.79
C ALA A 105 -1.60 -0.49 -4.17
N ILE A 106 -2.42 0.01 -3.24
CA ILE A 106 -3.27 1.19 -3.44
C ILE A 106 -3.16 2.13 -2.24
N GLY A 107 -2.67 3.35 -2.45
CA GLY A 107 -2.49 4.38 -1.43
C GLY A 107 -1.09 4.99 -1.48
N TRP A 108 -0.94 6.26 -1.10
CA TRP A 108 0.37 6.92 -1.12
C TRP A 108 1.38 6.17 -0.26
N GLN A 109 2.57 5.91 -0.83
CA GLN A 109 3.63 5.09 -0.23
C GLN A 109 3.19 3.69 0.23
N SER A 110 2.13 3.12 -0.35
CA SER A 110 1.79 1.71 -0.13
C SER A 110 2.76 0.78 -0.86
N ALA A 111 3.03 -0.38 -0.28
CA ALA A 111 4.00 -1.34 -0.81
C ALA A 111 3.47 -2.78 -0.72
N ALA A 112 3.36 -3.45 -1.87
CA ALA A 112 3.07 -4.88 -1.98
C ALA A 112 4.22 -5.57 -2.73
N THR A 113 5.14 -6.19 -1.99
CA THR A 113 6.44 -6.63 -2.56
C THR A 113 6.56 -8.12 -2.82
N ALA A 114 5.68 -8.95 -2.25
CA ALA A 114 5.69 -10.40 -2.41
C ALA A 114 4.60 -10.91 -3.37
N GLU A 115 4.71 -12.17 -3.80
CA GLU A 115 3.74 -12.80 -4.72
C GLU A 115 2.32 -12.75 -4.13
N ARG A 116 1.38 -12.21 -4.92
CA ARG A 116 -0.03 -12.00 -4.55
C ARG A 116 -0.22 -11.24 -3.22
N ALA A 117 0.76 -10.42 -2.81
CA ALA A 117 0.60 -9.53 -1.68
C ALA A 117 -0.36 -8.38 -2.02
N GLN A 118 -1.15 -7.94 -1.05
CA GLN A 118 -2.17 -6.91 -1.24
C GLN A 118 -2.04 -5.84 -0.15
N ALA A 119 -1.77 -4.59 -0.53
CA ALA A 119 -1.66 -3.45 0.37
C ALA A 119 -2.67 -2.36 -0.01
N PHE A 120 -3.53 -1.96 0.92
CA PHE A 120 -4.56 -0.95 0.72
C PHE A 120 -4.54 0.08 1.85
N GLY A 121 -4.02 1.27 1.59
CA GLY A 121 -3.95 2.37 2.55
C GLY A 121 -2.70 3.22 2.40
N HIS A 122 -2.71 4.42 2.97
CA HIS A 122 -1.50 5.24 3.09
C HIS A 122 -0.46 4.50 3.95
N LEU A 123 0.77 4.35 3.45
CA LEU A 123 1.85 3.59 4.11
C LEU A 123 1.57 2.09 4.35
N ALA A 124 0.49 1.52 3.79
CA ALA A 124 0.17 0.10 3.96
C ALA A 124 1.25 -0.78 3.33
N THR A 125 1.70 -1.81 4.05
CA THR A 125 2.83 -2.65 3.66
C THR A 125 2.49 -4.13 3.75
N ALA A 126 2.58 -4.84 2.61
CA ALA A 126 2.37 -6.28 2.50
C ALA A 126 3.60 -6.95 1.85
N GLN A 127 4.40 -7.68 2.64
CA GLN A 127 5.68 -8.27 2.20
C GLN A 127 5.73 -9.80 2.26
N GLY A 128 4.66 -10.46 2.71
CA GLY A 128 4.55 -11.92 2.73
C GLY A 128 3.85 -12.48 1.49
N GLU A 129 4.14 -13.73 1.14
CA GLU A 129 3.42 -14.42 0.06
C GLU A 129 1.94 -14.52 0.43
N ARG A 130 1.06 -14.03 -0.46
CA ARG A 130 -0.41 -13.94 -0.23
C ARG A 130 -0.77 -13.16 1.05
N SER A 131 0.04 -12.20 1.48
CA SER A 131 -0.29 -11.35 2.64
C SER A 131 -1.28 -10.22 2.26
N LEU A 132 -1.99 -9.71 3.27
CA LEU A 132 -2.99 -8.64 3.12
C LEU A 132 -2.76 -7.56 4.20
N ALA A 133 -2.57 -6.31 3.79
CA ALA A 133 -2.52 -5.14 4.66
C ALA A 133 -3.61 -4.14 4.24
N VAL A 134 -4.53 -3.79 5.15
CA VAL A 134 -5.63 -2.85 4.90
C VAL A 134 -5.70 -1.83 6.03
N GLY A 135 -5.43 -0.56 5.73
CA GLY A 135 -5.44 0.52 6.70
C GLY A 135 -4.23 1.44 6.55
N GLU A 136 -4.29 2.60 7.20
CA GLU A 136 -3.14 3.50 7.25
C GLU A 136 -2.04 2.85 8.11
N ASN A 137 -0.83 2.72 7.55
CA ASN A 137 0.33 2.07 8.17
C ASN A 137 0.05 0.62 8.64
N ALA A 138 -0.88 -0.09 8.00
CA ALA A 138 -1.07 -1.53 8.25
C ALA A 138 0.13 -2.33 7.75
N ASP A 139 0.59 -3.32 8.51
CA ASP A 139 1.84 -4.03 8.29
C ASP A 139 1.65 -5.56 8.31
N ALA A 140 1.81 -6.21 7.15
CA ALA A 140 1.68 -7.65 6.96
C ALA A 140 2.96 -8.25 6.34
N GLN A 141 3.96 -8.54 7.18
CA GLN A 141 5.32 -8.90 6.76
C GLN A 141 5.53 -10.38 6.40
N SER A 142 4.65 -11.28 6.84
CA SER A 142 4.87 -12.72 6.77
C SER A 142 3.89 -13.42 5.84
N ASP A 143 4.28 -14.61 5.35
CA ASP A 143 3.44 -15.39 4.44
C ASP A 143 2.07 -15.68 5.07
N LEU A 144 1.03 -15.56 4.25
CA LEU A 144 -0.38 -15.73 4.63
C LEU A 144 -0.87 -14.77 5.74
N SER A 145 -0.08 -13.77 6.13
CA SER A 145 -0.48 -12.86 7.21
C SER A 145 -1.50 -11.82 6.73
N THR A 146 -2.40 -11.41 7.63
CA THR A 146 -3.46 -10.44 7.35
C THR A 146 -3.52 -9.39 8.45
N ALA A 147 -3.25 -8.13 8.11
CA ALA A 147 -3.37 -6.96 8.97
C ALA A 147 -4.50 -6.04 8.46
N ILE A 148 -5.51 -5.78 9.28
CA ILE A 148 -6.65 -4.92 8.93
C ILE A 148 -6.91 -3.92 10.06
N GLY A 149 -6.58 -2.65 9.84
CA GLY A 149 -6.73 -1.57 10.82
C GLY A 149 -5.63 -0.52 10.66
N ASN A 150 -5.82 0.65 11.28
CA ASN A 150 -4.74 1.63 11.38
C ASN A 150 -3.63 1.06 12.26
N GLU A 151 -2.39 1.08 11.78
CA GLU A 151 -1.22 0.55 12.50
C GLU A 151 -1.37 -0.93 12.94
N ALA A 152 -2.24 -1.71 12.29
CA ALA A 152 -2.38 -3.13 12.57
C ALA A 152 -1.13 -3.90 12.09
N ILE A 153 -0.62 -4.83 12.90
CA ILE A 153 0.62 -5.56 12.64
C ILE A 153 0.36 -7.06 12.66
N ALA A 154 0.54 -7.73 11.51
CA ALA A 154 0.48 -9.18 11.36
C ALA A 154 1.83 -9.71 10.84
N ASN A 155 2.76 -9.95 11.78
CA ASN A 155 4.15 -10.30 11.46
C ASN A 155 4.49 -11.77 11.70
N GLY A 156 3.57 -12.56 12.25
CA GLY A 156 3.70 -14.02 12.25
C GLY A 156 3.24 -14.64 10.93
N THR A 157 3.85 -15.76 10.52
CA THR A 157 3.30 -16.59 9.43
C THR A 157 1.88 -17.02 9.77
N ASP A 158 0.95 -16.90 8.83
CA ASP A 158 -0.47 -17.26 9.06
C ASP A 158 -1.10 -16.48 10.23
N ALA A 159 -0.58 -15.29 10.54
CA ALA A 159 -1.13 -14.43 11.59
C ALA A 159 -2.27 -13.54 11.08
N LEU A 160 -3.26 -13.30 11.94
CA LEU A 160 -4.37 -12.39 11.70
C LEU A 160 -4.38 -11.29 12.76
N ALA A 161 -4.32 -10.03 12.34
CA ALA A 161 -4.51 -8.85 13.17
C ALA A 161 -5.66 -7.99 12.61
N ILE A 162 -6.71 -7.77 13.40
CA ILE A 162 -7.85 -6.92 13.02
C ILE A 162 -8.13 -5.92 14.14
N GLY A 163 -7.91 -4.64 13.89
CA GLY A 163 -8.15 -3.55 14.82
C GLY A 163 -7.10 -2.44 14.73
N ASP A 164 -7.44 -1.26 15.24
CA ASP A 164 -6.50 -0.17 15.45
C ASP A 164 -5.36 -0.64 16.36
N THR A 165 -4.09 -0.55 15.91
CA THR A 165 -2.89 -1.02 16.61
C THR A 165 -2.90 -2.49 17.06
N ALA A 166 -3.78 -3.33 16.50
CA ALA A 166 -3.83 -4.77 16.80
C ALA A 166 -2.51 -5.44 16.38
N SER A 167 -1.93 -6.27 17.25
CA SER A 167 -0.62 -6.90 17.01
C SER A 167 -0.71 -8.42 17.11
N ALA A 168 -0.32 -9.11 16.04
CA ALA A 168 -0.23 -10.57 15.93
C ALA A 168 1.17 -10.95 15.41
N THR A 169 2.10 -11.25 16.32
CA THR A 169 3.53 -11.43 15.99
C THR A 169 3.99 -12.90 16.04
N GLY A 170 3.23 -13.77 16.71
CA GLY A 170 3.50 -15.21 16.74
C GLY A 170 2.97 -15.93 15.49
N PRO A 171 3.52 -17.09 15.12
CA PRO A 171 2.98 -17.89 14.01
C PRO A 171 1.59 -18.45 14.34
N SER A 172 0.71 -18.50 13.33
CA SER A 172 -0.69 -18.95 13.43
C SER A 172 -1.45 -18.27 14.57
N THR A 173 -1.26 -16.96 14.75
CA THR A 173 -1.92 -16.17 15.79
C THR A 173 -3.15 -15.45 15.29
N THR A 174 -4.06 -15.10 16.20
CA THR A 174 -5.23 -14.27 15.89
C THR A 174 -5.41 -13.19 16.96
N SER A 175 -5.34 -11.93 16.55
CA SER A 175 -5.52 -10.75 17.39
C SER A 175 -6.68 -9.92 16.82
N VAL A 176 -7.79 -9.82 17.53
CA VAL A 176 -9.00 -9.11 17.08
C VAL A 176 -9.48 -8.13 18.14
N GLY A 177 -9.32 -6.84 17.89
CA GLY A 177 -9.63 -5.76 18.82
C GLY A 177 -8.61 -4.64 18.69
N GLY A 178 -9.00 -3.40 19.05
CA GLY A 178 -8.02 -2.33 19.12
C GLY A 178 -6.99 -2.63 20.22
N GLU A 179 -5.71 -2.38 19.96
CA GLU A 179 -4.61 -2.58 20.91
C GLU A 179 -4.48 -4.04 21.43
N SER A 180 -5.09 -5.03 20.77
CA SER A 180 -4.97 -6.43 21.17
C SER A 180 -3.59 -6.99 20.82
N VAL A 181 -3.02 -7.86 21.67
CA VAL A 181 -1.65 -8.38 21.51
C VAL A 181 -1.63 -9.90 21.56
N THR A 182 -1.14 -10.53 20.48
CA THR A 182 -1.00 -11.98 20.39
C THR A 182 0.41 -12.35 19.94
N ASN A 183 1.22 -12.88 20.86
CA ASN A 183 2.63 -13.20 20.61
C ASN A 183 2.93 -14.70 20.67
N GLY A 184 2.11 -15.46 21.40
CA GLY A 184 2.32 -16.89 21.56
C GLY A 184 1.99 -17.69 20.29
N PRO A 185 2.80 -18.66 19.87
CA PRO A 185 2.47 -19.54 18.75
C PRO A 185 1.09 -20.20 18.92
N GLY A 186 0.22 -20.10 17.91
CA GLY A 186 -1.14 -20.66 17.97
C GLY A 186 -2.07 -19.99 18.99
N ALA A 187 -1.71 -18.80 19.51
CA ALA A 187 -2.51 -18.08 20.49
C ALA A 187 -3.62 -17.26 19.83
N THR A 188 -4.62 -16.87 20.63
CA THR A 188 -5.75 -16.06 20.17
C THR A 188 -6.14 -15.05 21.23
N ALA A 189 -6.21 -13.77 20.87
CA ALA A 189 -6.75 -12.69 21.69
C ALA A 189 -7.91 -11.99 20.96
N ILE A 190 -9.07 -11.88 21.60
CA ILE A 190 -10.26 -11.20 21.06
C ILE A 190 -10.82 -10.23 22.10
N GLY A 191 -10.76 -8.93 21.81
CA GLY A 191 -11.21 -7.83 22.68
C GLY A 191 -10.23 -6.66 22.67
N TRP A 192 -10.73 -5.45 22.96
CA TRP A 192 -9.85 -4.27 23.10
C TRP A 192 -8.87 -4.49 24.25
N GLN A 193 -7.58 -4.26 24.00
CA GLN A 193 -6.47 -4.53 24.93
C GLN A 193 -6.44 -5.97 25.48
N SER A 194 -7.01 -6.95 24.75
CA SER A 194 -6.84 -8.36 25.11
C SER A 194 -5.42 -8.85 24.80
N ALA A 195 -4.88 -9.77 25.59
CA ALA A 195 -3.52 -10.26 25.45
C ALA A 195 -3.42 -11.78 25.57
N ALA A 196 -2.84 -12.44 24.58
CA ALA A 196 -2.49 -13.86 24.61
C ALA A 196 -1.00 -14.04 24.26
N THR A 197 -0.15 -14.12 25.28
CA THR A 197 1.30 -13.97 25.14
C THR A 197 2.08 -15.29 25.15
N ALA A 198 1.47 -16.39 25.59
CA ALA A 198 2.08 -17.71 25.63
C ALA A 198 1.53 -18.67 24.57
N GLU A 199 2.28 -19.75 24.30
CA GLU A 199 1.93 -20.76 23.30
C GLU A 199 0.53 -21.35 23.57
N ARG A 200 -0.32 -21.32 22.53
CA ARG A 200 -1.72 -21.76 22.56
C ARG A 200 -2.55 -21.11 23.68
N ALA A 201 -2.16 -19.95 24.18
CA ALA A 201 -2.96 -19.17 25.12
C ALA A 201 -4.18 -18.55 24.42
N GLN A 202 -5.29 -18.44 25.14
CA GLN A 202 -6.54 -17.93 24.59
C GLN A 202 -7.15 -16.87 25.52
N ALA A 203 -7.32 -15.66 25.03
CA ALA A 203 -7.91 -14.54 25.76
C ALA A 203 -9.15 -13.99 25.03
N PHE A 204 -10.29 -13.96 25.70
CA PHE A 204 -11.57 -13.50 25.15
C PHE A 204 -12.23 -12.49 26.09
N GLY A 205 -12.20 -11.20 25.74
CA GLY A 205 -12.80 -10.12 26.50
C GLY A 205 -11.96 -8.83 26.49
N HIS A 206 -12.59 -7.71 26.82
CA HIS A 206 -11.89 -6.45 27.09
C HIS A 206 -10.89 -6.66 28.23
N LEU A 207 -9.62 -6.31 28.04
CA LEU A 207 -8.53 -6.53 29.01
C LEU A 207 -8.25 -7.99 29.39
N ALA A 208 -8.86 -8.98 28.73
CA ALA A 208 -8.61 -10.39 29.05
C ALA A 208 -7.15 -10.76 28.75
N THR A 209 -6.50 -11.47 29.67
CA THR A 209 -5.06 -11.75 29.62
C THR A 209 -4.79 -13.24 29.87
N ALA A 210 -4.16 -13.92 28.92
CA ALA A 210 -3.76 -15.32 29.00
C ALA A 210 -2.23 -15.45 28.80
N GLN A 211 -1.51 -15.74 29.89
CA GLN A 211 -0.04 -15.67 29.97
C GLN A 211 0.64 -17.03 30.16
N GLY A 212 -0.11 -18.08 30.51
CA GLY A 212 0.42 -19.43 30.63
C GLY A 212 0.33 -20.25 29.35
N GLU A 213 1.19 -21.26 29.18
CA GLU A 213 1.08 -22.21 28.06
C GLU A 213 -0.29 -22.91 28.13
N ARG A 214 -1.03 -22.94 27.03
CA ARG A 214 -2.39 -23.52 26.96
C ARG A 214 -3.36 -22.93 28.00
N SER A 215 -3.17 -21.68 28.42
CA SER A 215 -4.08 -20.99 29.35
C SER A 215 -5.32 -20.43 28.63
N LEU A 216 -6.40 -20.23 29.39
CA LEU A 216 -7.67 -19.69 28.90
C LEU A 216 -8.18 -18.57 29.83
N ALA A 217 -8.39 -17.37 29.30
CA ALA A 217 -9.03 -16.26 30.00
C ALA A 217 -10.29 -15.83 29.24
N VAL A 218 -11.45 -15.85 29.89
CA VAL A 218 -12.75 -15.46 29.31
C VAL A 218 -13.48 -14.51 30.25
N GLY A 219 -13.65 -13.27 29.84
CA GLY A 219 -14.31 -12.23 30.63
C GLY A 219 -13.60 -10.89 30.53
N GLU A 220 -14.27 -9.84 31.02
CA GLU A 220 -13.61 -8.54 31.18
C GLU A 220 -12.52 -8.67 32.25
N ASN A 221 -11.30 -8.25 31.91
CA ASN A 221 -10.15 -8.31 32.82
C ASN A 221 -9.88 -9.71 33.46
N ALA A 222 -10.29 -10.80 32.81
CA ALA A 222 -9.95 -12.16 33.24
C ALA A 222 -8.45 -12.42 33.04
N ASP A 223 -7.77 -13.03 34.01
CA ASP A 223 -6.31 -13.22 34.00
C ASP A 223 -5.91 -14.68 34.31
N ALA A 224 -5.42 -15.38 33.30
CA ALA A 224 -4.91 -16.75 33.40
C ALA A 224 -3.36 -16.73 33.33
N GLN A 225 -2.72 -16.69 34.51
CA GLN A 225 -1.29 -16.34 34.64
C GLN A 225 -0.33 -17.53 34.52
N SER A 226 -0.82 -18.76 34.67
CA SER A 226 0.02 -19.97 34.77
C SER A 226 -0.31 -21.01 33.70
N ASP A 227 0.62 -21.93 33.45
CA ASP A 227 0.41 -23.02 32.49
C ASP A 227 -0.85 -23.81 32.81
N LEU A 228 -1.63 -24.12 31.78
CA LEU A 228 -2.90 -24.86 31.85
C LEU A 228 -3.96 -24.20 32.73
N SER A 229 -3.77 -22.95 33.18
CA SER A 229 -4.74 -22.23 34.00
C SER A 229 -5.94 -21.76 33.19
N THR A 230 -7.12 -21.72 33.82
CA THR A 230 -8.38 -21.28 33.23
C THR A 230 -9.06 -20.26 34.14
N ALA A 231 -9.29 -19.05 33.64
CA ALA A 231 -10.04 -17.99 34.29
C ALA A 231 -11.31 -17.66 33.48
N ILE A 232 -12.50 -17.83 34.07
CA ILE A 232 -13.79 -17.55 33.42
C ILE A 232 -14.64 -16.67 34.34
N GLY A 233 -14.84 -15.42 33.96
CA GLY A 233 -15.59 -14.44 34.74
C GLY A 233 -14.98 -13.04 34.67
N ASN A 234 -15.72 -12.05 35.17
CA ASN A 234 -15.21 -10.69 35.25
C ASN A 234 -14.14 -10.62 36.36
N GLU A 235 -12.94 -10.14 36.06
CA GLU A 235 -11.82 -10.07 37.01
C GLU A 235 -11.41 -11.44 37.59
N ALA A 236 -11.78 -12.55 36.95
CA ALA A 236 -11.39 -13.89 37.40
C ALA A 236 -9.88 -14.07 37.27
N ILE A 237 -9.20 -14.55 38.33
CA ILE A 237 -7.73 -14.73 38.35
C ILE A 237 -7.39 -16.20 38.62
N ALA A 238 -6.72 -16.85 37.66
CA ALA A 238 -6.17 -18.19 37.80
C ALA A 238 -4.63 -18.13 37.82
N ASN A 239 -4.04 -18.15 39.02
CA ASN A 239 -2.60 -17.91 39.24
C ASN A 239 -1.78 -19.16 39.61
N GLY A 240 -2.39 -20.34 39.57
CA GLY A 240 -1.70 -21.61 39.77
C GLY A 240 -1.65 -22.43 38.48
N THR A 241 -0.64 -23.28 38.34
CA THR A 241 -0.61 -24.31 37.29
C THR A 241 -1.85 -25.20 37.42
N ASP A 242 -2.52 -25.48 36.30
CA ASP A 242 -3.79 -26.25 36.26
C ASP A 242 -4.93 -25.62 37.09
N ALA A 243 -4.81 -24.36 37.52
CA ALA A 243 -5.84 -23.72 38.33
C ALA A 243 -7.08 -23.38 37.51
N LEU A 244 -8.25 -23.49 38.15
CA LEU A 244 -9.53 -23.08 37.60
C LEU A 244 -10.16 -22.00 38.49
N ALA A 245 -10.35 -20.81 37.94
CA ALA A 245 -11.10 -19.72 38.56
C ALA A 245 -12.39 -19.48 37.75
N ILE A 246 -13.54 -19.58 38.40
CA ILE A 246 -14.85 -19.29 37.81
C ILE A 246 -15.61 -18.36 38.75
N GLY A 247 -16.09 -17.22 38.24
CA GLY A 247 -16.85 -16.23 39.00
C GLY A 247 -16.76 -14.84 38.41
#